data_AF-A0AAD9F8Q4-F1
#
_entry.id   AF-A0AAD9F8Q4-F1
#
_cell.length_a   1.000
_cell.length_b   1.000
_cell.length_c   1.000
_cell.angle_alpha   90.00
_cell.angle_beta   90.00
_cell.angle_gamma   90.00
#
_symmetry.space_group_name_H-M   'P 1'
#
loop_
_entity.id
_entity.type
_entity.pdbx_description
1 polymer ?
#
loop_
_entity_poly.entity_id
_entity_poly.type
_entity_poly.pdbx_seq_one_letter_code
_entity_poly.pdbx_strand_id
1 'polypeptide(L)'
;MDGNCSPAAIFSVVLLTVALSPSTAFLEPYDLLYDNAVQAFYNNDYPNVVRYMEGALSSYREVRQTKVRCRLRCQDQHPFDATFSELRFPDVVLRRAACMNTCIEEILGSQSLHKVSEDVVQDFHRRIPYNYLQLAYKKINQGRLRLQFLVTKELDVSP
;
A
#
# COMPACT_ATOMS: atom_id res chain seq x y z
N MET A 1 -3.99 -15.23 49.94
CA MET A 1 -5.14 -14.36 49.61
C MET A 1 -5.40 -14.62 48.15
N ASP A 2 -6.13 -15.69 47.88
CA ASP A 2 -6.28 -16.23 46.54
C ASP A 2 -7.42 -15.48 45.86
N GLY A 3 -7.05 -14.56 44.97
CA GLY A 3 -7.98 -13.76 44.21
C GLY A 3 -8.76 -14.65 43.25
N ASN A 4 -9.97 -15.03 43.65
CA ASN A 4 -10.91 -15.78 42.83
C ASN A 4 -11.43 -14.86 41.71
N CYS A 5 -10.76 -14.87 40.55
CA CYS A 5 -11.18 -14.08 39.39
C CYS A 5 -12.45 -14.70 38.77
N SER A 6 -13.55 -13.95 38.78
CA SER A 6 -14.82 -14.40 38.20
C SER A 6 -14.66 -14.69 36.70
N PRO A 7 -15.21 -15.79 36.16
CA PRO A 7 -15.08 -16.14 34.74
C PRO A 7 -15.64 -15.05 33.81
N ALA A 8 -16.61 -14.27 34.27
CA ALA A 8 -17.16 -13.12 33.54
C ALA A 8 -16.15 -11.96 33.42
N ALA A 9 -15.32 -11.74 34.44
CA ALA A 9 -14.27 -10.72 34.40
C ALA A 9 -13.15 -11.11 33.42
N ILE A 10 -12.80 -12.39 33.37
CA ILE A 10 -11.84 -12.94 32.41
C ILE A 10 -12.37 -12.77 30.98
N PHE A 11 -13.63 -13.11 30.72
CA PHE A 11 -14.25 -12.93 29.40
C PHE A 11 -14.30 -11.47 28.94
N SER A 12 -14.64 -10.54 29.84
CA SER A 12 -14.65 -9.10 29.53
C SER A 12 -13.25 -8.57 29.18
N VAL A 13 -12.22 -9.00 29.92
CA VAL A 13 -10.83 -8.59 29.64
C VAL A 13 -10.36 -9.15 28.30
N VAL A 14 -10.67 -10.42 27.99
CA VAL A 14 -10.31 -11.04 26.70
C VAL A 14 -10.99 -10.31 25.54
N LEU A 15 -12.28 -9.98 25.66
CA LEU A 15 -13.02 -9.25 24.62
C LEU A 15 -12.43 -7.85 24.37
N LEU A 16 -12.04 -7.14 25.44
CA LEU A 16 -11.34 -5.86 25.36
C LEU A 16 -9.96 -6.00 24.68
N THR A 17 -9.17 -7.01 25.03
CA THR A 17 -7.85 -7.23 24.39
C THR A 17 -7.95 -7.55 22.89
N VAL A 18 -8.98 -8.28 22.46
CA VAL A 18 -9.23 -8.58 21.04
C VAL A 18 -9.64 -7.30 20.28
N ALA A 19 -10.47 -6.45 20.87
CA ALA A 19 -10.93 -5.21 20.22
C ALA A 19 -9.81 -4.14 20.06
N LEU A 20 -8.82 -4.14 20.94
CA LEU A 20 -7.66 -3.22 20.89
C LEU A 20 -6.46 -3.77 20.13
N SER A 21 -6.55 -4.97 19.56
CA SER A 21 -5.46 -5.54 18.75
C SER A 21 -5.26 -4.65 17.52
N PRO A 22 -4.11 -3.96 17.37
CA PRO A 22 -3.80 -3.30 16.12
C PRO A 22 -3.72 -4.41 15.07
N SER A 23 -4.65 -4.41 14.13
CA SER A 23 -4.43 -5.10 12.87
C SER A 23 -3.20 -4.45 12.28
N THR A 24 -2.05 -5.12 12.40
CA THR A 24 -0.89 -4.80 11.58
C THR A 24 -1.32 -5.10 10.15
N ALA A 25 -1.96 -4.12 9.53
CA ALA A 25 -2.34 -4.19 8.14
C ALA A 25 -1.03 -4.32 7.36
N PHE A 26 -0.72 -5.57 6.98
CA PHE A 26 0.42 -5.84 6.12
C PHE A 26 0.17 -5.07 4.82
N LEU A 27 1.00 -4.06 4.56
CA LEU A 27 0.89 -3.29 3.33
C LEU A 27 1.40 -4.18 2.20
N GLU A 28 0.49 -4.63 1.34
CA GLU A 28 0.90 -5.44 0.20
C GLU A 28 1.80 -4.62 -0.74
N PRO A 29 2.94 -5.16 -1.18
CA PRO A 29 3.84 -4.48 -2.11
C PRO A 29 3.13 -4.03 -3.39
N TYR A 30 3.36 -2.77 -3.79
CA TYR A 30 2.65 -2.17 -4.92
C TYR A 30 3.06 -2.77 -6.28
N ASP A 31 4.24 -3.39 -6.36
CA ASP A 31 4.70 -4.14 -7.53
C ASP A 31 3.88 -5.41 -7.74
N LEU A 32 3.67 -6.21 -6.68
CA LEU A 32 2.81 -7.39 -6.73
C LEU A 32 1.37 -7.02 -7.14
N LEU A 33 0.83 -5.96 -6.54
CA LEU A 33 -0.49 -5.43 -6.90
C LEU A 33 -0.55 -4.93 -8.35
N TYR A 34 0.49 -4.26 -8.81
CA TYR A 34 0.59 -3.77 -10.19
C TYR A 34 0.63 -4.94 -11.18
N ASP A 35 1.43 -5.96 -10.90
CA ASP A 35 1.57 -7.13 -11.76
C ASP A 35 0.25 -7.92 -11.83
N ASN A 36 -0.41 -8.12 -10.69
CA ASN A 36 -1.76 -8.71 -10.63
C ASN A 36 -2.79 -7.89 -11.43
N ALA A 37 -2.73 -6.56 -11.37
CA ALA A 37 -3.61 -5.69 -12.15
C ALA A 37 -3.36 -5.82 -13.67
N VAL A 38 -2.10 -5.87 -14.08
CA VAL A 38 -1.70 -6.04 -15.49
C VAL A 38 -2.16 -7.41 -16.01
N GLN A 39 -1.98 -8.47 -15.24
CA GLN A 39 -2.48 -9.81 -15.57
C GLN A 39 -4.02 -9.81 -15.71
N ALA A 40 -4.73 -9.22 -14.75
CA ALA A 40 -6.19 -9.08 -14.82
C ALA A 40 -6.64 -8.32 -16.08
N PHE A 41 -5.86 -7.31 -16.51
CA PHE A 41 -6.15 -6.53 -17.70
C PHE A 41 -6.09 -7.39 -18.97
N TYR A 42 -5.04 -8.19 -19.13
CA TYR A 42 -4.92 -9.11 -20.27
C TYR A 42 -5.97 -10.24 -20.24
N ASN A 43 -6.44 -10.62 -19.04
CA ASN A 43 -7.54 -11.58 -18.86
C ASN A 43 -8.94 -10.97 -19.06
N ASN A 44 -9.05 -9.68 -19.40
CA ASN A 44 -10.31 -8.93 -19.50
C ASN A 44 -11.14 -8.86 -18.20
N ASP A 45 -10.51 -9.10 -17.05
CA ASP A 45 -11.14 -8.99 -15.74
C ASP A 45 -11.03 -7.56 -15.21
N TYR A 46 -11.76 -6.65 -15.86
CA TYR A 46 -11.70 -5.23 -15.57
C TYR A 46 -12.08 -4.84 -14.11
N PRO A 47 -13.03 -5.51 -13.44
CA PRO A 47 -13.27 -5.28 -12.00
C PRO A 47 -12.03 -5.54 -11.14
N ASN A 48 -11.31 -6.63 -11.38
CA ASN A 48 -10.06 -6.90 -10.66
C ASN A 48 -8.93 -5.96 -11.07
N VAL A 49 -8.87 -5.49 -12.33
CA VAL A 49 -7.94 -4.40 -12.70
C VAL A 49 -8.13 -3.19 -11.81
N VAL A 50 -9.37 -2.72 -11.63
CA VAL A 50 -9.66 -1.57 -10.77
C VAL A 50 -9.19 -1.84 -9.34
N ARG A 51 -9.61 -2.96 -8.76
CA ARG A 51 -9.27 -3.32 -7.38
C ARG A 51 -7.76 -3.36 -7.14
N TYR A 52 -7.02 -4.08 -7.97
CA TYR A 52 -5.57 -4.23 -7.81
C TYR A 52 -4.82 -2.93 -8.11
N MET A 53 -5.24 -2.18 -9.14
CA MET A 53 -4.53 -0.96 -9.55
C MET A 53 -4.75 0.19 -8.53
N GLU A 54 -5.95 0.30 -7.95
CA GLU A 54 -6.20 1.23 -6.84
C GLU A 54 -5.39 0.85 -5.59
N GLY A 55 -5.34 -0.45 -5.26
CA GLY A 55 -4.49 -0.98 -4.20
C GLY A 55 -3.02 -0.62 -4.42
N ALA A 56 -2.51 -0.84 -5.63
CA ALA A 56 -1.13 -0.55 -5.99
C ALA A 56 -0.80 0.95 -5.82
N LEU A 57 -1.69 1.84 -6.29
CA LEU A 57 -1.55 3.29 -6.11
C LEU A 57 -1.60 3.72 -4.64
N SER A 58 -2.43 3.07 -3.83
CA SER A 58 -2.52 3.33 -2.39
C SER A 58 -1.22 2.91 -1.68
N SER A 59 -0.75 1.69 -1.93
CA SER A 59 0.51 1.16 -1.39
C SER A 59 1.71 2.00 -1.80
N TYR A 60 1.81 2.38 -3.09
CA TYR A 60 2.86 3.28 -3.58
C TYR A 60 2.87 4.62 -2.83
N ARG A 61 1.69 5.21 -2.58
CA ARG A 61 1.56 6.47 -1.83
C ARG A 61 2.06 6.30 -0.40
N GLU A 62 1.67 5.23 0.27
CA GLU A 62 2.08 4.96 1.66
C GLU A 62 3.59 4.77 1.77
N VAL A 63 4.20 3.97 0.88
CA VAL A 63 5.66 3.79 0.82
C VAL A 63 6.36 5.12 0.62
N ARG A 64 5.88 5.96 -0.32
CA ARG A 64 6.46 7.27 -0.61
C ARG A 64 6.36 8.22 0.59
N GLN A 65 5.19 8.28 1.23
CA GLN A 65 4.97 9.12 2.40
C GLN A 65 5.85 8.68 3.58
N THR A 66 5.95 7.38 3.82
CA THR A 66 6.81 6.81 4.85
C THR A 66 8.28 7.16 4.61
N LYS A 67 8.79 7.01 3.37
CA LYS A 67 10.16 7.41 3.02
C LYS A 67 10.42 8.89 3.31
N VAL A 68 9.48 9.78 2.97
CA VAL A 68 9.60 11.22 3.24
C VAL A 68 9.60 11.48 4.75
N ARG A 69 8.66 10.90 5.50
CA ARG A 69 8.55 11.06 6.95
C ARG A 69 9.82 10.59 7.66
N CYS A 70 10.32 9.40 7.31
CA CYS A 70 11.56 8.86 7.83
C CYS A 70 12.77 9.73 7.49
N ARG A 71 12.84 10.24 6.26
CA ARG A 71 13.93 11.13 5.84
C ARG A 71 13.97 12.39 6.70
N LEU A 72 12.84 13.06 6.90
CA LEU A 72 12.77 14.28 7.72
C LEU A 72 13.16 13.98 9.17
N ARG A 73 12.57 12.93 9.77
CA ARG A 73 12.88 12.50 11.14
C ARG A 73 14.38 12.22 11.35
N CYS A 74 15.00 11.48 10.44
CA CYS A 74 16.42 11.12 10.55
C CYS A 74 17.36 12.30 10.25
N GLN A 75 16.92 13.26 9.43
CA GLN A 75 17.66 14.51 9.23
C GLN A 75 17.71 15.34 10.51
N ASP A 76 16.59 15.43 11.23
CA ASP A 76 16.46 16.16 12.49
C ASP A 76 17.24 15.49 13.63
N GLN A 77 17.23 14.16 13.72
CA GLN A 77 17.97 13.39 14.74
C GLN A 77 19.50 13.42 14.55
N HIS A 78 19.95 13.53 13.30
CA HIS A 78 21.36 13.50 12.94
C HIS A 78 21.70 14.71 12.06
N PRO A 79 21.68 15.95 12.58
CA PRO A 79 22.02 17.13 11.80
C PRO A 79 23.49 17.09 11.34
N PHE A 80 23.77 17.68 10.18
CA PHE A 80 25.16 17.97 9.82
C PHE A 80 25.63 19.15 10.67
N ASP A 81 26.71 18.99 11.43
CA ASP A 81 27.32 20.10 12.16
C ASP A 81 28.05 21.04 11.18
N ALA A 82 27.96 22.35 11.42
CA ALA A 82 28.57 23.38 10.56
C ALA A 82 30.11 23.32 10.59
N THR A 83 30.68 22.74 11.65
CA THR A 83 32.10 22.42 11.77
C THR A 83 32.40 21.08 11.05
N PHE A 84 32.36 21.11 9.72
CA PHE A 84 32.71 19.96 8.88
C PHE A 84 34.19 19.61 9.04
N SER A 85 34.51 18.70 9.96
CA SER A 85 35.75 17.92 9.89
C SER A 85 35.52 16.75 8.94
N GLU A 86 36.44 16.50 8.01
CA GLU A 86 36.30 15.46 6.96
C GLU A 86 35.96 14.07 7.49
N LEU A 87 36.35 13.75 8.73
CA LEU A 87 36.07 12.47 9.38
C LEU A 87 34.64 12.37 9.97
N ARG A 88 34.00 13.48 10.34
CA ARG A 88 32.67 13.47 10.99
C ARG A 88 31.53 13.38 9.99
N PHE A 89 31.75 13.81 8.75
CA PHE A 89 30.72 13.78 7.70
C PHE A 89 30.31 12.35 7.33
N PRO A 90 31.23 11.40 7.04
CA PRO A 90 30.88 10.02 6.77
C PRO A 90 30.10 9.36 7.91
N ASP A 91 30.47 9.63 9.17
CA ASP A 91 29.78 9.09 10.35
C ASP A 91 28.30 9.51 10.41
N VAL A 92 28.01 10.79 10.14
CA VAL A 92 26.63 11.30 10.12
C VAL A 92 25.84 10.67 8.98
N VAL A 93 26.46 10.47 7.81
CA VAL A 93 25.82 9.79 6.67
C VAL A 93 25.46 8.35 7.02
N LEU A 94 26.36 7.60 7.65
CA LEU A 94 26.12 6.22 8.06
C LEU A 94 25.00 6.13 9.13
N ARG A 95 25.01 7.03 10.12
CA ARG A 95 23.94 7.10 11.14
C ARG A 95 22.58 7.42 10.52
N ARG A 96 22.52 8.36 9.57
CA ARG A 96 21.28 8.67 8.83
C ARG A 96 20.79 7.46 8.02
N ALA A 97 21.69 6.75 7.35
CA ALA A 97 21.33 5.55 6.59
C ALA A 97 20.77 4.45 7.50
N ALA A 98 21.41 4.21 8.65
CA ALA A 98 20.92 3.27 9.65
C ALA A 98 19.52 3.68 10.18
N CYS A 99 19.36 4.94 10.58
CA CYS A 99 18.07 5.49 11.03
C CYS A 99 16.97 5.31 9.98
N MET A 100 17.27 5.57 8.70
CA MET A 100 16.30 5.41 7.61
C MET A 100 15.88 3.96 7.44
N ASN A 101 16.82 3.02 7.47
CA ASN A 101 16.51 1.60 7.34
C ASN A 101 15.61 1.14 8.49
N THR A 102 15.96 1.45 9.74
CA THR A 102 15.15 1.10 10.91
C THR A 102 13.76 1.74 10.86
N CYS A 103 13.66 3.04 10.52
CA CYS A 103 12.38 3.73 10.43
C CYS A 103 11.44 3.12 9.39
N ILE A 104 11.98 2.81 8.21
CA ILE A 104 11.21 2.21 7.12
C ILE A 104 10.77 0.80 7.52
N GLU A 105 11.65 0.02 8.13
CA GLU A 105 11.37 -1.35 8.56
C GLU A 105 10.33 -1.44 9.67
N GLU A 106 10.33 -0.49 10.61
CA GLU A 106 9.30 -0.40 11.66
C GLU A 106 7.89 -0.17 11.11
N ILE A 107 7.76 0.58 10.01
CA ILE A 107 6.47 1.02 9.46
C ILE A 107 5.96 0.07 8.38
N LEU A 108 6.85 -0.35 7.47
CA LEU A 108 6.50 -1.13 6.29
C LEU A 108 6.91 -2.61 6.42
N GLY A 109 7.60 -3.00 7.49
CA GLY A 109 8.23 -4.31 7.58
C GLY A 109 9.50 -4.40 6.74
N SER A 110 10.00 -5.62 6.52
CA SER A 110 11.31 -5.83 5.89
C SER A 110 11.43 -5.09 4.55
N GLN A 111 12.47 -4.24 4.42
CA GLN A 111 12.67 -3.38 3.26
C GLN A 111 12.73 -4.17 1.93
N SER A 112 13.15 -5.43 1.96
CA SER A 112 13.17 -6.34 0.81
C SER A 112 11.80 -6.56 0.18
N LEU A 113 10.72 -6.56 0.97
CA LEU A 113 9.35 -6.74 0.44
C LEU A 113 8.87 -5.52 -0.34
N HIS A 114 9.40 -4.33 -0.04
CA HIS A 114 9.05 -3.08 -0.72
C HIS A 114 10.14 -2.59 -1.66
N LYS A 115 11.14 -3.44 -1.94
CA LYS A 115 12.21 -3.16 -2.90
C LYS A 115 11.73 -3.56 -4.30
N VAL A 116 11.18 -2.58 -4.99
CA VAL A 116 10.60 -2.72 -6.32
C VAL A 116 11.65 -2.47 -7.41
N SER A 117 11.46 -3.08 -8.57
CA SER A 117 12.30 -2.88 -9.76
C SER A 117 12.23 -1.44 -10.28
N GLU A 118 13.31 -0.96 -10.90
CA GLU A 118 13.42 0.43 -11.37
C GLU A 118 12.42 0.73 -12.50
N ASP A 119 12.12 -0.26 -13.32
CA ASP A 119 11.09 -0.26 -14.35
C ASP A 119 9.70 0.01 -13.78
N VAL A 120 9.28 -0.73 -12.74
CA VAL A 120 7.98 -0.50 -12.09
C VAL A 120 7.97 0.86 -11.38
N VAL A 121 9.06 1.27 -10.72
CA VAL A 121 9.17 2.63 -10.14
C VAL A 121 8.94 3.69 -11.22
N GLN A 122 9.56 3.53 -12.37
CA GLN A 122 9.46 4.45 -13.50
C GLN A 122 8.04 4.48 -14.10
N ASP A 123 7.34 3.36 -14.15
CA ASP A 123 5.94 3.30 -14.58
C ASP A 123 5.03 4.13 -13.66
N PHE A 124 5.22 4.03 -12.34
CA PHE A 124 4.48 4.85 -11.38
C PHE A 124 4.84 6.33 -11.50
N HIS A 125 6.11 6.66 -11.73
CA HIS A 125 6.56 8.04 -11.99
C HIS A 125 5.92 8.63 -13.25
N ARG A 126 5.81 7.82 -14.31
CA ARG A 126 5.15 8.16 -15.58
C ARG A 126 3.63 8.06 -15.52
N ARG A 127 3.06 7.68 -14.37
CA ARG A 127 1.62 7.53 -14.14
C ARG A 127 0.96 6.48 -15.05
N ILE A 128 1.70 5.46 -15.48
CA ILE A 128 1.20 4.35 -16.30
C ILE A 128 0.00 3.61 -15.65
N PRO A 129 -0.03 3.35 -14.32
CA PRO A 129 -1.19 2.74 -13.67
C PRO A 129 -2.53 3.44 -13.94
N TYR A 130 -2.52 4.77 -14.11
CA TYR A 130 -3.73 5.53 -14.40
C TYR A 130 -4.30 5.24 -15.79
N ASN A 131 -3.45 4.90 -16.76
CA ASN A 131 -3.89 4.54 -18.11
C ASN A 131 -4.71 3.24 -18.07
N TYR A 132 -4.22 2.23 -17.35
CA TYR A 132 -4.94 0.97 -17.14
C TYR A 132 -6.29 1.19 -16.43
N LEU A 133 -6.32 2.02 -15.39
CA LEU A 133 -7.57 2.38 -14.68
C LEU A 133 -8.59 3.02 -15.62
N GLN A 134 -8.17 4.01 -16.42
CA GLN A 134 -9.06 4.69 -17.36
C GLN A 134 -9.66 3.71 -18.39
N LEU A 135 -8.84 2.82 -18.93
CA LEU A 135 -9.32 1.79 -19.86
C LEU A 135 -10.26 0.80 -19.15
N ALA A 136 -9.94 0.36 -17.93
CA ALA A 136 -10.77 -0.56 -17.17
C ALA A 136 -12.17 0.03 -16.88
N TYR A 137 -12.24 1.27 -16.38
CA TYR A 137 -13.53 1.94 -16.15
C TYR A 137 -14.32 2.11 -17.45
N LYS A 138 -13.66 2.49 -18.55
CA LYS A 138 -14.31 2.57 -19.86
C LYS A 138 -14.93 1.23 -20.27
N LYS A 139 -14.19 0.12 -20.10
CA LYS A 139 -14.65 -1.23 -20.45
C LYS A 139 -15.81 -1.70 -19.57
N ILE A 140 -15.75 -1.46 -18.26
CA ILE A 140 -16.85 -1.75 -17.32
C ILE A 140 -18.12 -0.99 -17.72
N ASN A 141 -17.99 0.30 -18.00
CA ASN A 141 -19.12 1.13 -18.41
C ASN A 141 -19.71 0.64 -19.74
N GLN A 142 -18.88 0.35 -20.75
CA GLN A 142 -19.34 -0.22 -22.02
C GLN A 142 -20.07 -1.55 -21.84
N GLY A 143 -19.55 -2.44 -20.98
CA GLY A 143 -20.20 -3.71 -20.64
C GLY A 143 -21.57 -3.49 -20.00
N ARG A 144 -21.67 -2.53 -19.06
CA ARG A 144 -22.94 -2.17 -18.41
C ARG A 144 -23.97 -1.61 -19.39
N LEU A 145 -23.56 -0.72 -20.29
CA LEU A 145 -24.44 -0.19 -21.34
C LEU A 145 -24.90 -1.29 -22.29
N ARG A 146 -23.99 -2.21 -22.67
CA ARG A 146 -24.34 -3.35 -23.54
C ARG A 146 -25.32 -4.30 -22.84
N LEU A 147 -25.12 -4.61 -21.57
CA LEU A 147 -26.06 -5.43 -20.79
C LEU A 147 -27.43 -4.76 -20.71
N GLN A 148 -27.50 -3.45 -20.42
CA GLN A 148 -28.77 -2.72 -20.39
C GLN A 148 -29.50 -2.79 -21.74
N PHE A 149 -28.79 -2.63 -22.84
CA PHE A 149 -29.37 -2.75 -24.19
C PHE A 149 -29.87 -4.16 -24.52
N LEU A 150 -29.17 -5.20 -24.04
CA LEU A 150 -29.61 -6.59 -24.20
C LEU A 150 -30.86 -6.88 -23.38
N VAL A 151 -30.90 -6.45 -22.12
CA VAL A 151 -32.06 -6.61 -21.22
C VAL A 151 -33.28 -5.86 -21.77
N THR A 152 -33.13 -4.65 -22.30
CA THR A 152 -34.25 -3.92 -22.93
C THR A 152 -34.77 -4.63 -24.18
N LYS A 153 -33.88 -5.25 -24.97
CA LYS A 153 -34.30 -6.04 -26.14
C LYS A 153 -35.04 -7.31 -25.76
N GLU A 154 -34.70 -7.95 -24.64
CA GLU A 154 -35.44 -9.12 -24.13
C GLU A 154 -36.83 -8.73 -23.59
N LEU A 155 -36.98 -7.51 -23.03
CA LEU A 155 -38.26 -7.01 -22.54
C LEU A 155 -39.20 -6.51 -23.65
N ASP A 156 -38.68 -6.07 -24.80
CA ASP A 156 -39.48 -5.73 -26.00
C ASP A 156 -39.91 -6.99 -26.80
N VAL A 157 -39.52 -8.19 -26.38
CA VAL A 157 -39.94 -9.49 -26.94
C VAL A 157 -40.78 -10.23 -25.90
N SER A 158 -41.82 -9.59 -25.40
CA SER A 158 -42.95 -10.28 -24.77
C SER A 158 -44.25 -9.70 -25.33
N PRO A 159 -45.12 -10.52 -25.97
CA PRO A 159 -46.39 -10.10 -26.52
C PRO A 159 -47.42 -9.73 -25.44
#